data_AF-A0AAC9FP46-F1
#
_entry.id   AF-A0AAC9FP46-F1
#
_cell.length_a   1.000
_cell.length_b   1.000
_cell.length_c   1.000
_cell.angle_alpha   90.00
_cell.angle_beta   90.00
_cell.angle_gamma   90.00
#
_symmetry.space_group_name_H-M   'P 1'
#
loop_
_entity.id
_entity.type
_entity.pdbx_description
1 polymer ?
#
loop_
_entity_poly.entity_id
_entity_poly.type
_entity_poly.pdbx_seq_one_letter_code
_entity_poly.pdbx_strand_id
1 'polypeptide(L)' 'MQEKLTSLGKLKGWAIHFSLVPEFDRPVIKVIDAETKQVIRQIPSEEILQMNKRLQAMAQDNGEGVSLSGLLVDGQV' A
#
# COMPACT_ATOMS: atom_id res chain seq x y z
N MET A 1 -16.19 3.78 3.95
CA MET A 1 -14.97 4.53 3.60
C MET A 1 -14.60 4.39 2.12
N GLN A 2 -14.54 3.17 1.58
CA GLN A 2 -14.22 2.92 0.16
C GLN A 2 -15.19 3.62 -0.80
N GLU A 3 -16.50 3.57 -0.56
CA GLU A 3 -17.51 4.27 -1.39
C GLU A 3 -17.28 5.78 -1.50
N LYS A 4 -16.81 6.41 -0.42
CA LYS A 4 -16.52 7.85 -0.39
C LYS A 4 -15.31 8.17 -1.28
N LEU A 5 -14.26 7.34 -1.23
CA LEU A 5 -13.09 7.49 -2.10
C LEU A 5 -13.47 7.28 -3.57
N THR A 6 -14.22 6.23 -3.88
CA THR A 6 -14.70 5.96 -5.24
C THR A 6 -15.57 7.10 -5.77
N SER A 7 -16.47 7.65 -4.94
CA SER A 7 -17.30 8.79 -5.31
C SER A 7 -16.47 10.06 -5.59
N LEU A 8 -15.48 10.35 -4.75
CA LEU A 8 -14.55 11.47 -4.95
C LEU A 8 -13.67 11.29 -6.20
N GLY A 9 -13.22 10.06 -6.48
CA GLY A 9 -12.49 9.73 -7.69
C GLY A 9 -13.33 10.03 -8.93
N LYS A 10 -14.58 9.58 -8.97
CA LYS A 10 -15.50 9.85 -10.09
C LYS A 10 -15.67 11.34 -10.36
N LEU A 11 -15.76 12.18 -9.31
CA LEU A 11 -15.85 13.63 -9.45
C LEU A 11 -14.59 14.28 -10.05
N LYS A 12 -13.44 13.61 -9.94
CA LYS A 12 -12.14 14.07 -10.45
C LYS A 12 -11.73 13.40 -11.77
N GLY A 13 -12.59 12.56 -12.36
CA GLY A 13 -12.24 11.80 -13.56
C GLY A 13 -11.28 10.63 -13.28
N TRP A 14 -11.24 10.13 -12.04
CA TRP A 14 -10.40 8.99 -11.65
C TRP A 14 -11.25 7.77 -11.27
N ALA A 15 -10.89 6.61 -11.79
CA ALA A 15 -11.42 5.32 -11.39
C ALA A 15 -10.52 4.68 -10.33
N ILE A 16 -11.00 4.64 -9.09
CA ILE A 16 -10.26 4.02 -7.98
C ILE A 16 -10.60 2.54 -7.89
N HIS A 17 -9.57 1.69 -7.95
CA HIS A 17 -9.67 0.25 -7.81
C HIS A 17 -9.02 -0.20 -6.51
N PHE A 18 -9.72 -1.05 -5.77
CA PHE A 18 -9.21 -1.65 -4.55
C PHE A 18 -8.88 -3.11 -4.83
N SER A 19 -7.69 -3.55 -4.47
CA SER A 19 -7.25 -4.93 -4.62
C SER A 19 -6.61 -5.41 -3.33
N LEU A 20 -7.05 -6.56 -2.84
CA LEU A 20 -6.37 -7.26 -1.76
C LEU A 20 -5.38 -8.22 -2.41
N VAL A 21 -4.09 -7.97 -2.21
CA VAL A 21 -3.04 -8.82 -2.76
C VAL A 21 -2.61 -9.77 -1.64
N PRO A 22 -2.72 -11.11 -1.81
CA PRO A 22 -2.44 -12.06 -0.73
C PRO A 22 -1.00 -11.99 -0.16
N GLU A 23 -0.05 -11.48 -0.95
CA GLU A 23 1.34 -11.23 -0.49
C GLU A 23 1.45 -10.10 0.53
N PHE A 24 0.42 -9.28 0.69
CA PHE A 24 0.42 -8.15 1.61
C PHE A 24 -0.81 -8.23 2.50
N ASP A 25 -0.61 -8.23 3.83
CA ASP A 25 -1.69 -8.13 4.83
C ASP A 25 -2.42 -6.77 4.81
N ARG A 26 -2.25 -5.98 3.75
CA ARG A 26 -2.79 -4.63 3.59
C ARG A 26 -3.38 -4.44 2.20
N PRO A 27 -4.48 -3.68 2.07
CA PRO A 27 -5.09 -3.41 0.78
C PRO A 27 -4.18 -2.54 -0.09
N VAL A 28 -4.11 -2.88 -1.38
CA VAL A 28 -3.44 -2.08 -2.41
C VAL A 28 -4.51 -1.31 -3.19
N ILE A 29 -4.35 0.00 -3.25
CA ILE A 29 -5.26 0.92 -3.93
C ILE A 29 -4.58 1.34 -5.24
N LYS A 30 -5.23 1.08 -6.37
CA LYS A 30 -4.80 1.55 -7.69
C LYS A 30 -5.70 2.69 -8.13
N VAL A 31 -5.12 3.83 -8.44
CA VAL A 31 -5.82 4.97 -9.02
C VAL A 31 -5.61 4.94 -10.52
N ILE A 32 -6.71 4.82 -11.25
CA ILE A 32 -6.72 4.75 -12.71
C ILE A 32 -7.33 6.05 -13.22
N ASP A 33 -6.72 6.66 -14.22
CA ASP A 33 -7.30 7.78 -14.93
C ASP A 33 -8.49 7.29 -15.78
N ALA A 34 -9.66 7.91 -15.66
CA ALA A 34 -10.87 7.40 -16.30
C ALA A 34 -10.89 7.61 -17.82
N GLU A 35 -10.13 8.58 -18.33
CA GLU A 35 -10.07 8.91 -19.77
C GLU A 35 -9.09 7.99 -20.50
N THR A 36 -7.90 7.84 -19.96
CA THR A 36 -6.80 7.08 -20.57
C THR A 36 -6.75 5.61 -20.13
N LYS A 37 -7.48 5.26 -19.07
CA LYS A 37 -7.44 3.94 -18.39
C LYS A 37 -6.04 3.54 -17.89
N GLN A 38 -5.14 4.51 -17.72
CA GLN A 38 -3.79 4.27 -17.22
C GLN A 38 -3.75 4.35 -15.70
N VAL A 39 -2.90 3.51 -15.09
CA VAL A 39 -2.65 3.58 -13.64
C VAL A 39 -1.75 4.78 -13.37
N ILE A 40 -2.30 5.79 -12.70
CA ILE A 40 -1.57 7.03 -12.37
C ILE A 40 -0.92 6.97 -10.98
N ARG A 41 -1.45 6.14 -10.06
CA ARG A 41 -0.87 5.90 -8.74
C ARG A 41 -1.23 4.54 -8.16
N GLN A 42 -0.36 4.06 -7.26
CA GLN A 42 -0.59 2.90 -6.42
C GLN A 42 -0.25 3.26 -4.96
N ILE A 43 -1.12 2.89 -4.02
CA ILE A 43 -0.96 3.14 -2.58
C ILE A 43 -1.18 1.81 -1.83
N PRO A 44 -0.18 1.28 -1.13
CA PRO A 44 1.22 1.69 -1.13
C PRO A 44 1.85 1.51 -2.53
N SER A 45 2.93 2.23 -2.82
CA SER A 45 3.66 2.04 -4.08
C SER A 45 4.39 0.70 -4.08
N GLU A 46 4.68 0.19 -5.28
CA GLU A 46 5.36 -1.09 -5.46
C GLU A 46 6.74 -1.13 -4.78
N GLU A 47 7.47 -0.02 -4.80
CA GLU A 47 8.75 0.12 -4.10
C GLU A 47 8.61 -0.11 -2.59
N ILE A 48 7.59 0.48 -1.96
CA ILE A 48 7.30 0.32 -0.53
C ILE A 48 6.82 -1.10 -0.24
N LEU A 49 6.03 -1.70 -1.13
CA LEU A 49 5.61 -3.10 -1.05
C LEU A 49 6.82 -4.04 -1.06
N GLN A 50 7.78 -3.82 -1.97
CA GLN A 50 9.03 -4.58 -2.01
C GLN A 50 9.91 -4.34 -0.79
N MET A 51 9.97 -3.10 -0.29
CA MET A 51 10.69 -2.79 0.95
C MET A 51 10.10 -3.53 2.15
N ASN A 52 8.77 -3.54 2.29
CA ASN A 52 8.08 -4.31 3.34
C ASN A 52 8.40 -5.80 3.26
N LYS A 53 8.41 -6.38 2.04
CA LYS A 53 8.76 -7.79 1.83
C LYS A 53 10.19 -8.10 2.27
N ARG A 54 11.15 -7.23 1.92
CA ARG A 54 12.55 -7.35 2.36
C ARG A 54 12.67 -7.22 3.89
N LEU A 55 12.01 -6.24 4.49
CA LEU A 55 12.02 -6.02 5.93
C LEU A 55 11.42 -7.21 6.69
N GLN A 56 10.32 -7.78 6.22
CA GLN A 56 9.72 -8.98 6.81
C GLN A 56 10.65 -10.19 6.69
N ALA A 57 11.26 -10.43 5.53
CA ALA A 57 12.21 -11.51 5.35
C ALA A 57 13.42 -11.39 6.30
N MET A 58 13.98 -10.18 6.45
CA MET A 58 15.07 -9.90 7.39
C MET A 58 14.67 -10.10 8.85
N ALA A 59 13.43 -9.76 9.22
CA ALA A 59 12.89 -10.00 10.56
C ALA A 59 12.66 -11.49 10.86
N GLN A 60 12.37 -12.30 9.84
CA GLN A 60 12.16 -13.74 9.99
C GLN A 60 13.46 -14.56 9.98
N ASP A 61 14.49 -14.10 9.27
CA ASP A 61 15.79 -14.79 9.13
C ASP A 61 16.68 -14.66 10.38
N ASN A 62 16.49 -13.59 11.17
CA ASN A 62 17.24 -13.37 12.40
C ASN A 62 16.40 -13.80 13.61
N GLY A 63 16.57 -15.05 14.05
CA GLY A 63 15.87 -15.67 15.19
C GLY A 63 15.99 -14.97 16.56
N GLU A 64 16.66 -13.82 16.65
CA GLU A 64 16.65 -12.92 17.79
C GLU A 64 16.55 -11.46 17.33
N GLY A 65 15.32 -10.95 17.31
CA GLY A 65 15.03 -9.59 17.79
C GLY A 65 15.85 -8.42 17.24
N VAL A 66 16.02 -8.29 15.92
CA VAL A 66 16.15 -6.93 15.37
C VAL A 66 14.78 -6.28 15.50
N SER A 67 14.59 -5.54 16.60
CA SER A 67 13.37 -4.76 16.85
C SER A 67 13.29 -3.63 15.83
N LEU A 68 12.78 -3.93 14.64
CA LEU A 68 12.50 -2.96 13.59
C LEU A 68 11.53 -1.87 14.08
N SER A 69 10.80 -2.11 15.18
CA SER A 69 10.01 -1.10 15.88
C SER A 69 10.81 0.16 16.21
N GLY A 70 12.08 0.04 16.61
CA GLY A 70 12.92 1.22 16.93
C GLY A 70 13.39 2.02 15.72
N LEU A 71 13.38 1.43 14.51
CA LEU A 71 13.81 2.06 13.26
C LEU A 71 12.62 2.51 12.38
N LEU A 72 11.45 1.88 12.56
CA LEU A 72 10.27 2.04 11.71
C LEU A 72 9.05 2.62 12.44
N VAL A 73 9.07 2.70 13.78
CA VAL A 73 7.97 3.23 14.59
C VAL A 73 8.46 4.42 15.40
N ASP A 74 8.39 5.60 14.78
CA ASP A 74 8.12 6.83 15.52
C ASP A 74 6.81 7.40 14.98
N GLY A 75 5.73 7.15 15.73
CA GLY A 75 4.39 7.39 15.23
C GLY A 75 3.32 7.00 16.22
N GLN A 76 3.33 7.69 17.37
CA GLN A 76 2.22 7.94 18.31
C GLN A 76 1.34 6.75 18.71
N VAL A 77 1.48 6.39 20.00
CA VAL A 77 0.48 5.69 20.81
C VAL A 77 -0.85 6.44 20.91
#